data_AF-A0A3A4PFD5-F1
#
_entry.id   AF-A0A3A4PFD5-F1
#
_cell.length_a   1.000
_cell.length_b   1.000
_cell.length_c   1.000
_cell.angle_alpha   90.00
_cell.angle_beta   90.00
_cell.angle_gamma   90.00
#
_symmetry.space_group_name_H-M   'P 1'
#
loop_
_entity.id
_entity.type
_entity.pdbx_description
1 polymer ?
#
loop_
_entity_poly.entity_id
_entity_poly.type
_entity_poly.pdbx_seq_one_letter_code
_entity_poly.pdbx_strand_id
1 'polypeptide(L)'
;MQNDSAFPSSRCFPPFFLGVFLACQKVVKTLGVAATRLPHEQELLPPHTRVALPDVEGSFVVVDVEGGSFSDYASKLSALIVQALLDRDIIAPLVALQEIVDNLVHALPCSVSVVLDPQHKNLFISDTGPGIHRLDLAFDLGYSTARELHRSYIRGVGIGLFLAREDLRSLGGELRLESDPGRGTYAHLAFSAAPPSPGWAGGAGAFHLTQRQNNILFLLSEGESLGPSQVSSELNTGVSTAHRDLIKLQDLGLIYSNSSGKRFLSELGRSYLQSLLSL
;
A
#
# COMPACT_ATOMS: atom_id res chain seq x y z
N MET A 1 -28.95 4.15 35.73
CA MET A 1 -27.49 4.37 35.80
C MET A 1 -26.94 4.24 34.40
N GLN A 2 -26.56 5.38 33.84
CA GLN A 2 -25.91 5.53 32.53
C GLN A 2 -24.58 4.79 32.51
N ASN A 3 -24.25 4.19 31.37
CA ASN A 3 -22.86 4.00 30.95
C ASN A 3 -22.79 4.26 29.45
N ASP A 4 -22.68 5.54 29.12
CA ASP A 4 -22.33 6.06 27.81
C ASP A 4 -20.83 5.77 27.56
N SER A 5 -20.51 4.71 26.84
CA SER A 5 -19.17 4.53 26.27
C SER A 5 -19.08 5.32 24.97
N ALA A 6 -18.65 6.57 25.10
CA ALA A 6 -18.43 7.51 24.01
C ALA A 6 -17.53 6.91 22.92
N PHE A 7 -18.10 6.78 21.72
CA PHE A 7 -17.36 6.59 20.46
C PHE A 7 -16.59 7.88 20.14
N PRO A 8 -15.40 7.82 19.51
CA PRO A 8 -14.75 9.04 19.06
C PRO A 8 -15.62 9.76 18.03
N SER A 9 -15.69 11.08 18.18
CA SER A 9 -16.53 12.00 17.42
C SER A 9 -16.27 11.94 15.92
N SER A 10 -17.34 12.08 15.15
CA SER A 10 -17.49 12.22 13.69
C SER A 10 -16.71 13.38 13.01
N ARG A 11 -15.55 13.80 13.54
CA ARG A 11 -14.84 15.02 13.13
C ARG A 11 -13.66 14.85 12.17
N CYS A 12 -13.38 13.66 11.64
CA CYS A 12 -12.31 13.45 10.66
C CYS A 12 -12.71 12.64 9.41
N PHE A 13 -14.00 12.54 9.09
CA PHE A 13 -14.43 11.96 7.80
C PHE A 13 -14.74 13.09 6.81
N PRO A 14 -14.17 13.10 5.59
CA PRO A 14 -14.78 13.84 4.50
C PRO A 14 -16.22 13.34 4.33
N PRO A 15 -17.22 14.21 4.10
CA PRO A 15 -18.64 13.85 4.18
C PRO A 15 -19.09 12.72 3.24
N PHE A 16 -18.32 12.42 2.19
CA PHE A 16 -18.55 11.29 1.28
C PHE A 16 -18.16 9.92 1.88
N PHE A 17 -17.13 9.87 2.73
CA PHE A 17 -16.61 8.63 3.33
C PHE A 17 -17.43 8.14 4.52
N LEU A 18 -18.12 9.03 5.23
CA LEU A 18 -18.93 8.68 6.39
C LEU A 18 -20.13 7.78 6.01
N GLY A 19 -20.71 7.96 4.83
CA GLY A 19 -21.83 7.14 4.34
C GLY A 19 -21.43 5.69 4.05
N VAL A 20 -20.31 5.49 3.36
CA VAL A 20 -19.76 4.16 3.05
C VAL A 20 -19.21 3.50 4.31
N PHE A 21 -18.52 4.25 5.17
CA PHE A 21 -18.06 3.77 6.48
C PHE A 21 -19.20 3.32 7.39
N LEU A 22 -20.29 4.09 7.47
CA LEU A 22 -21.49 3.71 8.22
C LEU A 22 -22.22 2.50 7.60
N ALA A 23 -22.20 2.36 6.27
CA ALA A 23 -22.72 1.18 5.58
C ALA A 23 -21.87 -0.08 5.90
N CYS A 24 -20.54 0.03 5.85
CA CYS A 24 -19.61 -1.01 6.31
C CYS A 24 -19.85 -1.37 7.78
N GLN A 25 -20.00 -0.38 8.67
CA GLN A 25 -20.35 -0.64 10.08
C GLN A 25 -21.71 -1.29 10.25
N LYS A 26 -22.69 -1.05 9.36
CA LYS A 26 -24.01 -1.69 9.43
C LYS A 26 -23.94 -3.17 9.04
N VAL A 27 -23.10 -3.51 8.05
CA VAL A 27 -22.77 -4.90 7.70
C VAL A 27 -22.05 -5.60 8.86
N VAL A 28 -21.07 -4.92 9.49
CA VAL A 28 -20.31 -5.44 10.63
C VAL A 28 -21.17 -5.60 11.90
N LYS A 29 -22.06 -4.64 12.23
CA LYS A 29 -22.91 -4.68 13.43
C LYS A 29 -24.02 -5.73 13.41
N THR A 30 -24.29 -6.36 12.27
CA THR A 30 -25.26 -7.46 12.19
C THR A 30 -24.67 -8.79 12.72
N LEU A 31 -23.37 -8.82 13.06
CA LEU A 31 -22.68 -9.97 13.61
C LEU A 31 -22.29 -9.70 15.07
N GLY A 32 -23.22 -9.95 15.97
CA GLY A 32 -22.97 -10.05 17.39
C GLY A 32 -23.14 -11.49 17.88
N VAL A 33 -22.09 -11.99 18.55
CA VAL A 33 -22.05 -13.01 19.62
C VAL A 33 -21.46 -14.40 19.30
N ALA A 34 -20.50 -14.77 20.18
CA ALA A 34 -19.94 -16.08 20.58
C ALA A 34 -18.79 -16.66 19.72
N ALA A 35 -17.70 -17.23 20.28
CA ALA A 35 -17.48 -17.79 21.61
C ALA A 35 -16.01 -17.72 22.08
N THR A 36 -15.83 -17.57 23.39
CA THR A 36 -14.59 -17.78 24.15
C THR A 36 -14.21 -19.26 24.22
N ARG A 37 -13.04 -19.64 23.69
CA ARG A 37 -12.21 -20.76 24.17
C ARG A 37 -10.72 -20.43 23.99
N LEU A 38 -9.91 -20.76 25.00
CA LEU A 38 -8.45 -20.58 25.01
C LEU A 38 -7.77 -21.67 24.15
N PRO A 39 -6.77 -21.34 23.31
CA PRO A 39 -6.14 -22.34 22.43
C PRO A 39 -4.95 -23.04 23.09
N HIS A 40 -4.96 -24.38 23.04
CA HIS A 40 -3.74 -25.19 22.99
C HIS A 40 -3.27 -25.20 21.54
N GLU A 41 -1.99 -24.88 21.28
CA GLU A 41 -1.27 -24.96 19.98
C GLU A 41 -2.16 -25.33 18.78
N GLN A 42 -2.98 -24.39 18.32
CA GLN A 42 -4.02 -24.59 17.32
C GLN A 42 -3.55 -24.02 15.99
N GLU A 43 -3.70 -24.80 14.91
CA GLU A 43 -3.65 -24.30 13.52
C GLU A 43 -4.33 -22.93 13.46
N LEU A 44 -3.60 -21.91 13.00
CA LEU A 44 -4.14 -20.57 12.79
C LEU A 44 -5.23 -20.67 11.72
N LEU A 45 -6.46 -20.94 12.15
CA LEU A 45 -7.61 -21.03 11.27
C LEU A 45 -7.76 -19.68 10.56
N PRO A 46 -7.97 -19.69 9.23
CA PRO A 46 -8.16 -18.44 8.49
C PRO A 46 -9.39 -17.68 9.02
N PRO A 47 -9.41 -16.35 8.87
CA PRO A 47 -10.50 -15.56 9.40
C PRO A 47 -11.74 -15.76 8.54
N HIS A 48 -12.92 -15.76 9.19
CA HIS A 48 -14.18 -15.68 8.47
C HIS A 48 -14.26 -14.31 7.76
N THR A 49 -14.44 -14.33 6.45
CA THR A 49 -14.31 -13.12 5.62
C THR A 49 -15.52 -12.94 4.72
N ARG A 50 -16.11 -11.75 4.78
CA ARG A 50 -17.20 -11.33 3.89
C ARG A 50 -16.72 -10.30 2.90
N VAL A 51 -16.97 -10.56 1.62
CA VAL A 51 -16.60 -9.68 0.51
C VAL A 51 -17.87 -9.15 -0.15
N ALA A 52 -18.11 -7.86 -0.08
CA ALA A 52 -19.17 -7.19 -0.83
C ALA A 52 -18.60 -6.68 -2.16
N LEU A 53 -19.04 -7.28 -3.26
CA LEU A 53 -18.69 -6.87 -4.62
C LEU A 53 -19.90 -6.20 -5.29
N PRO A 54 -19.68 -5.16 -6.11
CA PRO A 54 -20.77 -4.52 -6.81
C PRO A 54 -21.25 -5.40 -7.98
N ASP A 55 -22.57 -5.49 -8.16
CA ASP A 55 -23.16 -6.09 -9.35
C ASP A 55 -23.26 -5.09 -10.51
N VAL A 56 -23.81 -5.54 -11.63
CA VAL A 56 -24.00 -4.73 -12.83
C VAL A 56 -24.97 -3.56 -12.63
N GLU A 57 -25.84 -3.61 -11.64
CA GLU A 57 -26.82 -2.55 -11.32
C GLU A 57 -26.30 -1.57 -10.25
N GLY A 58 -25.10 -1.82 -9.70
CA GLY A 58 -24.49 -1.02 -8.64
C GLY A 58 -24.98 -1.37 -7.23
N SER A 59 -25.74 -2.47 -7.08
CA SER A 59 -26.04 -3.10 -5.78
C SER A 59 -24.88 -4.01 -5.37
N PHE A 60 -24.93 -4.59 -4.16
CA PHE A 60 -23.84 -5.46 -3.66
C PHE A 60 -24.27 -6.92 -3.59
N VAL A 61 -23.38 -7.80 -4.08
CA VAL A 61 -23.41 -9.24 -3.82
C VAL A 61 -22.38 -9.54 -2.74
N VAL A 62 -22.81 -10.21 -1.67
CA VAL A 62 -21.94 -10.62 -0.57
C VAL A 62 -21.52 -12.07 -0.76
N VAL A 63 -20.21 -12.30 -0.77
CA VAL A 63 -19.58 -13.61 -0.88
C VAL A 63 -18.81 -13.89 0.41
N ASP A 64 -19.06 -15.04 1.03
CA ASP A 64 -18.23 -15.54 2.13
C ASP A 64 -16.99 -16.25 1.53
N VAL A 65 -15.81 -15.92 2.04
CA VAL A 65 -14.53 -16.52 1.63
C VAL A 65 -13.99 -17.37 2.77
N GLU A 66 -13.83 -18.66 2.49
CA GLU A 66 -13.33 -19.66 3.42
C GLU A 66 -12.15 -20.45 2.80
N GLY A 67 -11.22 -20.86 3.64
CA GLY A 67 -10.04 -21.65 3.24
C GLY A 67 -9.72 -22.75 4.23
N GLY A 68 -9.12 -23.84 3.73
CA GLY A 68 -8.64 -24.93 4.60
C GLY A 68 -7.34 -24.58 5.34
N SER A 69 -6.64 -23.53 4.89
CA SER A 69 -5.45 -22.96 5.52
C SER A 69 -5.39 -21.45 5.25
N PHE A 70 -4.54 -20.71 5.96
CA PHE A 70 -4.35 -19.27 5.71
C PHE A 70 -3.89 -18.99 4.26
N SER A 71 -2.97 -19.79 3.71
CA SER A 71 -2.47 -19.60 2.34
C SER A 71 -3.55 -19.83 1.27
N ASP A 72 -4.37 -20.86 1.45
CA ASP A 72 -5.53 -21.13 0.58
C ASP A 72 -6.55 -20.00 0.65
N TYR A 73 -6.87 -19.55 1.87
CA TYR A 73 -7.73 -18.39 2.12
C TYR A 73 -7.21 -17.11 1.43
N ALA A 74 -5.92 -16.77 1.64
CA ALA A 74 -5.29 -15.57 1.09
C ALA A 74 -5.31 -15.59 -0.44
N SER A 75 -5.04 -16.75 -1.03
CA SER A 75 -5.09 -16.96 -2.48
C SER A 75 -6.50 -16.76 -3.04
N LYS A 76 -7.53 -17.34 -2.39
CA LYS A 76 -8.93 -17.20 -2.79
C LYS A 76 -9.43 -15.76 -2.69
N LEU A 77 -9.13 -15.08 -1.59
CA LEU A 77 -9.53 -13.68 -1.40
C LEU A 77 -8.89 -12.78 -2.46
N SER A 78 -7.58 -12.92 -2.67
CA SER A 78 -6.85 -12.12 -3.66
C SER A 78 -7.37 -12.39 -5.07
N ALA A 79 -7.59 -13.66 -5.44
CA ALA A 79 -8.13 -14.03 -6.75
C ALA A 79 -9.54 -13.45 -6.98
N LEU A 80 -10.41 -13.47 -5.97
CA LEU A 80 -11.75 -12.90 -6.05
C LEU A 80 -11.71 -11.39 -6.33
N ILE A 81 -10.86 -10.64 -5.60
CA ILE A 81 -10.70 -9.20 -5.78
C ILE A 81 -10.10 -8.88 -7.15
N VAL A 82 -9.04 -9.61 -7.55
CA VAL A 82 -8.38 -9.42 -8.85
C VAL A 82 -9.35 -9.68 -9.99
N GLN A 83 -10.15 -10.75 -9.93
CA GLN A 83 -11.16 -11.03 -10.95
C GLN A 83 -12.18 -9.89 -11.07
N ALA A 84 -12.69 -9.38 -9.93
CA ALA A 84 -13.65 -8.28 -9.93
C ALA A 84 -13.09 -6.98 -10.57
N LEU A 85 -11.79 -6.71 -10.41
CA LEU A 85 -11.11 -5.58 -11.06
C LEU A 85 -10.88 -5.84 -12.56
N LEU A 86 -10.45 -7.05 -12.92
CA LEU A 86 -10.22 -7.46 -14.31
C LEU A 86 -11.49 -7.43 -15.16
N ASP A 87 -12.64 -7.81 -14.58
CA ASP A 87 -13.95 -7.74 -15.25
C ASP A 87 -14.34 -6.30 -15.66
N ARG A 88 -13.61 -5.29 -15.16
CA ARG A 88 -13.76 -3.86 -15.48
C ARG A 88 -12.53 -3.25 -16.17
N ASP A 89 -11.61 -4.09 -16.68
CA ASP A 89 -10.35 -3.66 -17.31
C ASP A 89 -9.45 -2.81 -16.37
N ILE A 90 -9.57 -2.99 -15.06
CA ILE A 90 -8.74 -2.29 -14.07
C ILE A 90 -7.50 -3.13 -13.76
N ILE A 91 -6.33 -2.49 -13.86
CA ILE A 91 -5.06 -3.11 -13.50
C ILE A 91 -5.01 -3.28 -11.97
N ALA A 92 -4.99 -4.53 -11.50
CA ALA A 92 -4.94 -4.83 -10.08
C ALA A 92 -3.52 -4.60 -9.50
N PRO A 93 -3.39 -3.94 -8.33
CA PRO A 93 -2.12 -3.81 -7.61
C PRO A 93 -1.79 -5.14 -6.90
N LEU A 94 -1.22 -6.09 -7.65
CA LEU A 94 -1.01 -7.47 -7.17
C LEU A 94 -0.13 -7.53 -5.92
N VAL A 95 0.88 -6.68 -5.83
CA VAL A 95 1.78 -6.65 -4.65
C VAL A 95 1.05 -6.04 -3.47
N ALA A 96 0.30 -4.95 -3.66
CA ALA A 96 -0.45 -4.34 -2.57
C ALA A 96 -1.53 -5.28 -2.02
N LEU A 97 -2.27 -5.97 -2.89
CA LEU A 97 -3.26 -6.94 -2.47
C LEU A 97 -2.60 -8.08 -1.69
N GLN A 98 -1.51 -8.64 -2.21
CA GLN A 98 -0.79 -9.72 -1.53
C GLN A 98 -0.34 -9.29 -0.13
N GLU A 99 0.37 -8.16 -0.01
CA GLU A 99 0.93 -7.73 1.28
C GLU A 99 -0.17 -7.34 2.29
N ILE A 100 -1.28 -6.73 1.85
CA ILE A 100 -2.40 -6.39 2.75
C ILE A 100 -3.13 -7.65 3.22
N VAL A 101 -3.36 -8.62 2.33
CA VAL A 101 -4.02 -9.88 2.68
C VAL A 101 -3.11 -10.74 3.57
N ASP A 102 -1.82 -10.84 3.26
CA ASP A 102 -0.86 -11.60 4.07
C ASP A 102 -0.73 -11.00 5.48
N ASN A 103 -0.83 -9.68 5.63
CA ASN A 103 -0.81 -9.01 6.94
C ASN A 103 -1.98 -9.41 7.85
N LEU A 104 -3.07 -9.98 7.31
CA LEU A 104 -4.18 -10.48 8.12
C LEU A 104 -3.76 -11.63 9.04
N VAL A 105 -2.66 -12.33 8.76
CA VAL A 105 -2.12 -13.37 9.65
C VAL A 105 -1.79 -12.81 11.03
N HIS A 106 -1.36 -11.54 11.10
CA HIS A 106 -1.05 -10.85 12.34
C HIS A 106 -2.29 -10.40 13.10
N ALA A 107 -3.47 -10.42 12.46
CA ALA A 107 -4.73 -10.05 13.06
C ALA A 107 -5.43 -11.24 13.74
N LEU A 108 -4.97 -12.48 13.52
CA LEU A 108 -5.66 -13.67 13.99
C LEU A 108 -5.64 -13.83 15.51
N PRO A 109 -6.74 -14.35 16.11
CA PRO A 109 -8.03 -14.63 15.46
C PRO A 109 -8.84 -13.34 15.20
N CYS A 110 -9.45 -13.22 14.01
CA CYS A 110 -10.31 -12.09 13.67
C CYS A 110 -11.42 -12.47 12.68
N SER A 111 -12.38 -11.56 12.50
CA SER A 111 -13.27 -11.49 11.34
C SER A 111 -12.83 -10.36 10.42
N VAL A 112 -12.99 -10.56 9.10
CA VAL A 112 -12.59 -9.60 8.08
C VAL A 112 -13.81 -9.22 7.21
N SER A 113 -13.89 -7.95 6.85
CA SER A 113 -14.86 -7.44 5.88
C SER A 113 -14.13 -6.72 4.76
N VAL A 114 -14.47 -7.06 3.52
CA VAL A 114 -13.93 -6.44 2.31
C VAL A 114 -15.06 -5.84 1.50
N VAL A 115 -14.87 -4.63 0.99
CA VAL A 115 -15.86 -3.93 0.16
C VAL A 115 -15.16 -3.28 -1.03
N LEU A 116 -15.56 -3.63 -2.24
CA LEU A 116 -15.18 -2.92 -3.46
C LEU A 116 -16.31 -1.95 -3.83
N ASP A 117 -16.03 -0.66 -3.98
CA ASP A 117 -17.08 0.30 -4.30
C ASP A 117 -17.69 0.08 -5.69
N PRO A 118 -18.92 0.58 -5.97
CA PRO A 118 -19.58 0.38 -7.25
C PRO A 118 -18.80 0.89 -8.47
N GLN A 119 -17.96 1.91 -8.26
CA GLN A 119 -17.12 2.49 -9.30
C GLN A 119 -15.81 1.72 -9.51
N HIS A 120 -15.53 0.70 -8.69
CA HIS A 120 -14.30 -0.09 -8.69
C HIS A 120 -13.03 0.78 -8.54
N LYS A 121 -13.17 1.91 -7.83
CA LYS A 121 -12.08 2.85 -7.52
C LYS A 121 -11.58 2.72 -6.11
N ASN A 122 -12.34 2.10 -5.22
CA ASN A 122 -11.98 2.00 -3.81
C ASN A 122 -12.22 0.58 -3.31
N LEU A 123 -11.17 -0.03 -2.76
CA LEU A 123 -11.24 -1.26 -2.01
C LEU A 123 -10.98 -0.98 -0.53
N PHE A 124 -11.85 -1.49 0.32
CA PHE A 124 -11.79 -1.34 1.76
C PHE A 124 -11.65 -2.71 2.39
N ILE A 125 -10.63 -2.90 3.24
CA ILE A 125 -10.40 -4.15 3.99
C ILE A 125 -10.35 -3.77 5.46
N SER A 126 -11.20 -4.37 6.28
CA SER A 126 -11.22 -4.16 7.73
C SER A 126 -11.14 -5.48 8.45
N ASP A 127 -10.29 -5.55 9.48
CA ASP A 127 -10.26 -6.66 10.43
C ASP A 127 -10.72 -6.23 11.83
N THR A 128 -10.98 -7.22 12.68
CA THR A 128 -11.36 -7.04 14.10
C THR A 128 -10.28 -7.53 15.06
N GLY A 129 -9.04 -7.63 14.59
CA GLY A 129 -7.89 -8.11 15.34
C GLY A 129 -7.34 -7.07 16.33
N PRO A 130 -6.09 -7.26 16.80
CA PRO A 130 -5.49 -6.42 17.83
C PRO A 130 -5.13 -5.00 17.35
N GLY A 131 -5.17 -4.71 16.05
CA GLY A 131 -4.74 -3.44 15.48
C GLY A 131 -3.21 -3.21 15.55
N ILE A 132 -2.78 -2.04 15.11
CA ILE A 132 -1.37 -1.63 14.99
C ILE A 132 -1.06 -0.61 16.08
N HIS A 133 -0.15 -0.95 17.00
CA HIS A 133 0.23 -0.09 18.13
C HIS A 133 0.95 1.22 17.73
N ARG A 134 1.77 1.18 16.68
CA ARG A 134 2.50 2.34 16.15
C ARG A 134 2.25 2.46 14.65
N LEU A 135 1.06 2.96 14.31
CA LEU A 135 0.67 3.16 12.92
C LEU A 135 1.60 4.16 12.19
N ASP A 136 2.16 5.11 12.92
CA ASP A 136 3.14 6.09 12.43
C ASP A 136 4.40 5.45 11.85
N LEU A 137 4.77 4.25 12.33
CA LEU A 137 5.92 3.49 11.87
C LEU A 137 5.54 2.36 10.90
N ALA A 138 4.25 2.15 10.62
CA ALA A 138 3.78 0.99 9.87
C ALA A 138 4.25 0.98 8.41
N PHE A 139 4.60 2.14 7.86
CA PHE A 139 5.16 2.28 6.51
C PHE A 139 6.69 2.40 6.49
N ASP A 140 7.34 2.41 7.66
CA ASP A 140 8.80 2.48 7.76
C ASP A 140 9.40 1.09 7.57
N LEU A 141 10.44 1.02 6.73
CA LEU A 141 11.18 -0.23 6.50
C LEU A 141 11.72 -0.77 7.82
N GLY A 142 11.39 -2.02 8.18
CA GLY A 142 11.89 -2.67 9.39
C GLY A 142 10.89 -2.77 10.54
N TYR A 143 9.73 -2.09 10.47
CA TYR A 143 8.73 -2.16 11.55
C TYR A 143 7.78 -3.36 11.35
N SER A 144 7.94 -4.40 12.18
CA SER A 144 7.00 -5.53 12.28
C SER A 144 6.72 -5.83 13.74
N THR A 145 5.48 -6.21 14.06
CA THR A 145 5.03 -6.61 15.40
C THR A 145 5.46 -8.02 15.80
N ALA A 146 6.23 -8.72 14.96
CA ALA A 146 6.72 -10.07 15.23
C ALA A 146 7.86 -10.09 16.27
N ARG A 147 7.67 -10.78 17.40
CA ARG A 147 8.71 -11.02 18.43
C ARG A 147 9.77 -11.98 17.87
N GLU A 148 11.04 -11.69 18.15
CA GLU A 148 12.23 -12.45 17.75
C GLU A 148 12.19 -13.93 18.14
N LEU A 149 12.31 -14.83 17.16
CA LEU A 149 13.20 -16.01 17.14
C LEU A 149 13.16 -16.61 15.72
N HIS A 150 14.34 -16.80 15.10
CA HIS A 150 14.60 -17.30 13.74
C HIS A 150 14.66 -16.27 12.57
N ARG A 151 15.68 -15.40 12.61
CA ARG A 151 16.11 -14.53 11.48
C ARG A 151 16.67 -15.26 10.24
N SER A 152 16.52 -16.58 10.10
CA SER A 152 17.09 -17.34 8.97
C SER A 152 16.09 -17.75 7.88
N TYR A 153 14.79 -17.43 8.01
CA TYR A 153 13.77 -17.91 7.06
C TYR A 153 12.58 -16.96 6.77
N ILE A 154 12.61 -15.71 7.24
CA ILE A 154 11.39 -14.86 7.31
C ILE A 154 11.31 -13.84 6.14
N ARG A 155 10.35 -14.02 5.22
CA ARG A 155 9.65 -12.90 4.56
C ARG A 155 8.88 -12.17 5.66
N GLY A 156 9.40 -11.04 6.17
CA GLY A 156 8.80 -10.38 7.35
C GLY A 156 9.72 -9.35 8.00
N VAL A 157 10.28 -8.45 7.18
CA VAL A 157 11.16 -7.35 7.62
C VAL A 157 10.36 -6.04 7.80
N GLY A 158 9.03 -6.11 7.98
CA GLY A 158 8.22 -4.88 8.05
C GLY A 158 8.23 -4.06 6.76
N ILE A 159 8.42 -4.73 5.61
CA ILE A 159 8.47 -4.08 4.29
C ILE A 159 7.13 -4.14 3.55
N GLY A 160 6.20 -4.99 3.98
CA GLY A 160 5.00 -5.30 3.21
C GLY A 160 4.09 -4.09 2.97
N LEU A 161 3.80 -3.31 4.01
CA LEU A 161 2.99 -2.10 3.88
C LEU A 161 3.68 -1.00 3.05
N PHE A 162 5.01 -0.92 3.10
CA PHE A 162 5.78 -0.06 2.22
C PHE A 162 5.62 -0.49 0.76
N LEU A 163 5.84 -1.78 0.46
CA LEU A 163 5.68 -2.34 -0.89
C LEU A 163 4.25 -2.15 -1.41
N ALA A 164 3.24 -2.37 -0.57
CA ALA A 164 1.85 -2.15 -0.92
C ALA A 164 1.57 -0.69 -1.30
N ARG A 165 2.14 0.26 -0.55
CA ARG A 165 1.99 1.69 -0.84
C ARG A 165 2.67 2.06 -2.15
N GLU A 166 3.88 1.56 -2.40
CA GLU A 166 4.62 1.89 -3.63
C GLU A 166 4.00 1.25 -4.87
N ASP A 167 3.47 0.02 -4.76
CA ASP A 167 2.72 -0.64 -5.85
C ASP A 167 1.48 0.18 -6.25
N LEU A 168 0.64 0.55 -5.28
CA LEU A 168 -0.52 1.40 -5.52
C LEU A 168 -0.13 2.76 -6.11
N ARG A 169 0.88 3.42 -5.57
CA ARG A 169 1.39 4.70 -6.09
C ARG A 169 1.88 4.59 -7.52
N SER A 170 2.55 3.50 -7.88
CA SER A 170 3.02 3.26 -9.25
C SER A 170 1.87 3.16 -10.25
N LEU A 171 0.69 2.72 -9.80
CA LEU A 171 -0.56 2.69 -10.56
C LEU A 171 -1.40 3.96 -10.41
N GLY A 172 -0.85 5.03 -9.80
CA GLY A 172 -1.54 6.30 -9.55
C GLY A 172 -2.57 6.25 -8.41
N GLY A 173 -2.62 5.15 -7.67
CA GLY A 173 -3.48 4.93 -6.52
C GLY A 173 -2.87 5.40 -5.19
N GLU A 174 -3.60 5.15 -4.10
CA GLU A 174 -3.20 5.53 -2.75
C GLU A 174 -3.56 4.43 -1.75
N LEU A 175 -2.68 4.18 -0.78
CA LEU A 175 -2.96 3.33 0.38
C LEU A 175 -3.08 4.21 1.63
N ARG A 176 -4.22 4.09 2.32
CA ARG A 176 -4.43 4.66 3.66
C ARG A 176 -4.69 3.55 4.65
N LEU A 177 -4.11 3.70 5.84
CA LEU A 177 -4.36 2.80 6.96
C LEU A 177 -4.87 3.62 8.13
N GLU A 178 -5.88 3.07 8.80
CA GLU A 178 -6.34 3.50 10.11
C GLU A 178 -6.34 2.29 11.03
N SER A 179 -5.92 2.44 12.27
CA SER A 179 -5.95 1.35 13.23
C SER A 179 -6.08 1.90 14.64
N ASP A 180 -6.86 1.21 15.45
CA ASP A 180 -6.99 1.48 16.88
C ASP A 180 -6.62 0.20 17.65
N PRO A 181 -5.61 0.23 18.54
CA PRO A 181 -5.23 -0.91 19.34
C PRO A 181 -6.44 -1.56 20.05
N GLY A 182 -6.64 -2.84 19.80
CA GLY A 182 -7.75 -3.64 20.32
C GLY A 182 -9.07 -3.52 19.53
N ARG A 183 -9.10 -2.78 18.42
CA ARG A 183 -10.30 -2.63 17.56
C ARG A 183 -10.10 -3.06 16.11
N GLY A 184 -8.88 -3.42 15.72
CA GLY A 184 -8.52 -3.89 14.38
C GLY A 184 -7.87 -2.83 13.51
N THR A 185 -7.67 -3.18 12.24
CA THR A 185 -7.10 -2.31 11.21
C THR A 185 -8.09 -2.13 10.07
N TYR A 186 -8.06 -0.94 9.48
CA TYR A 186 -8.80 -0.56 8.30
C TYR A 186 -7.82 -0.10 7.23
N ALA A 187 -7.80 -0.80 6.11
CA ALA A 187 -7.04 -0.47 4.93
C ALA A 187 -7.97 0.03 3.82
N HIS A 188 -7.65 1.20 3.28
CA HIS A 188 -8.30 1.80 2.13
C HIS A 188 -7.29 1.87 0.99
N LEU A 189 -7.58 1.12 -0.07
CA LEU A 189 -6.84 1.12 -1.32
C LEU A 189 -7.67 1.90 -2.34
N ALA A 190 -7.19 3.07 -2.74
CA ALA A 190 -7.76 3.86 -3.83
C ALA A 190 -7.03 3.52 -5.13
N PHE A 191 -7.77 3.13 -6.16
CA PHE A 191 -7.29 2.87 -7.50
C PHE A 191 -7.47 4.12 -8.37
N SER A 192 -6.50 4.41 -9.25
CA SER A 192 -6.69 5.44 -10.26
C SER A 192 -7.51 4.92 -11.43
N ALA A 193 -8.52 5.68 -11.85
CA ALA A 193 -9.27 5.42 -13.08
C ALA A 193 -8.64 6.08 -14.32
N ALA A 194 -7.51 6.76 -14.16
CA ALA A 194 -6.73 7.35 -15.24
C ALA A 194 -5.29 6.81 -15.18
N PRO A 195 -4.61 6.64 -16.33
CA PRO A 195 -3.17 6.37 -16.31
C PRO A 195 -2.49 7.43 -15.43
N PRO A 196 -1.50 7.05 -14.61
CA PRO A 196 -0.91 7.94 -13.62
C PRO A 196 -0.46 9.24 -14.30
N SER A 197 -1.02 10.36 -13.84
CA SER A 197 -0.40 11.66 -14.11
C SER A 197 0.84 11.70 -13.21
N PRO A 198 2.05 11.90 -13.76
CA PRO A 198 3.26 11.87 -12.96
C PRO A 198 3.34 13.15 -12.12
N GLY A 199 2.66 13.11 -10.96
CA GLY A 199 2.62 14.17 -9.97
C GLY A 199 3.19 13.65 -8.66
N TRP A 200 4.49 13.81 -8.48
CA TRP A 200 5.18 13.69 -7.20
C TRP A 200 4.46 14.56 -6.14
N ALA A 201 3.82 13.91 -5.16
CA ALA A 201 3.13 14.58 -4.05
C ALA A 201 4.07 14.95 -2.89
N GLY A 202 5.36 14.66 -3.00
CA GLY A 202 6.38 15.16 -2.07
C GLY A 202 6.81 16.57 -2.45
N GLY A 203 7.20 17.42 -1.51
CA GLY A 203 7.95 18.64 -1.89
C GLY A 203 9.34 18.28 -2.42
N ALA A 204 10.06 19.26 -2.97
CA ALA A 204 11.47 19.13 -3.39
C ALA A 204 12.43 18.62 -2.29
N GLY A 205 11.98 18.58 -1.02
CA GLY A 205 12.71 18.08 0.13
C GLY A 205 12.48 16.60 0.49
N ALA A 206 11.60 15.86 -0.19
CA ALA A 206 11.33 14.46 0.16
C ALA A 206 12.49 13.51 -0.20
N PHE A 207 13.37 13.92 -1.12
CA PHE A 207 14.68 13.28 -1.28
C PHE A 207 15.78 14.22 -0.77
N HIS A 208 16.59 13.74 0.18
CA HIS A 208 17.80 14.43 0.62
C HIS A 208 18.93 14.26 -0.41
N LEU A 209 18.72 14.76 -1.62
CA LEU A 209 19.70 14.72 -2.70
C LEU A 209 20.77 15.78 -2.48
N THR A 210 22.01 15.42 -2.81
CA THR A 210 23.09 16.38 -2.89
C THR A 210 22.91 17.29 -4.10
N GLN A 211 23.50 18.50 -4.06
CA GLN A 211 23.48 19.42 -5.21
C GLN A 211 23.99 18.76 -6.50
N ARG A 212 25.00 17.89 -6.40
CA ARG A 212 25.52 17.14 -7.56
C ARG A 212 24.50 16.17 -8.12
N GLN A 213 23.75 15.47 -7.28
CA GLN A 213 22.69 14.56 -7.71
C GLN A 213 21.52 15.32 -8.35
N ASN A 214 21.16 16.49 -7.83
CA ASN A 214 20.17 17.37 -8.48
C ASN A 214 20.65 17.82 -9.87
N ASN A 215 21.90 18.21 -9.99
CA ASN A 215 22.47 18.61 -11.29
C ASN A 215 22.48 17.45 -12.29
N ILE A 216 22.68 16.19 -11.86
CA ILE A 216 22.55 15.01 -12.74
C ILE A 216 21.13 14.88 -13.29
N LEU A 217 20.12 15.07 -12.44
CA LEU A 217 18.72 15.01 -12.86
C LEU A 217 18.39 16.13 -13.86
N PHE A 218 18.88 17.35 -13.63
CA PHE A 218 18.76 18.46 -14.57
C PHE A 218 19.37 18.14 -15.93
N LEU A 219 20.60 17.62 -15.97
CA LEU A 219 21.25 17.21 -17.23
C LEU A 219 20.46 16.11 -17.95
N LEU A 220 19.85 15.18 -17.21
CA LEU A 220 18.98 14.14 -17.76
C LEU A 220 17.61 14.67 -18.23
N SER A 221 17.20 15.88 -17.82
CA SER A 221 15.99 16.53 -18.31
C SER A 221 16.24 17.27 -19.63
N GLU A 222 17.47 17.76 -19.84
CA GLU A 222 17.88 18.46 -21.06
C GLU A 222 18.35 17.50 -22.16
N GLY A 223 18.88 16.32 -21.79
CA GLY A 223 19.40 15.31 -22.72
C GLY A 223 18.61 14.00 -22.70
N GLU A 224 18.63 13.25 -23.81
CA GLU A 224 17.91 11.98 -23.90
C GLU A 224 18.52 10.87 -23.02
N SER A 225 19.83 10.90 -22.72
CA SER A 225 20.46 9.87 -21.88
C SER A 225 21.87 10.27 -21.41
N LEU A 226 22.27 9.82 -20.21
CA LEU A 226 23.63 10.02 -19.67
C LEU A 226 24.29 8.73 -19.19
N GLY A 227 25.59 8.60 -19.49
CA GLY A 227 26.48 7.61 -18.90
C GLY A 227 27.43 8.20 -17.84
N PRO A 228 28.12 7.35 -17.05
CA PRO A 228 29.04 7.81 -15.99
C PRO A 228 30.15 8.75 -16.48
N SER A 229 30.70 8.51 -17.67
CA SER A 229 31.75 9.35 -18.26
C SER A 229 31.23 10.72 -18.72
N GLN A 230 29.99 10.79 -19.20
CA GLN A 230 29.35 12.05 -19.58
C GLN A 230 29.04 12.89 -18.34
N VAL A 231 28.47 12.29 -17.30
CA VAL A 231 28.26 12.95 -16.00
C VAL A 231 29.57 13.45 -15.40
N SER A 232 30.64 12.65 -15.50
CA SER A 232 31.98 13.02 -15.04
C SER A 232 32.51 14.27 -15.74
N SER A 233 32.35 14.36 -17.07
CA SER A 233 32.78 15.50 -17.88
C SER A 233 31.95 16.76 -17.60
N GLU A 234 30.61 16.63 -17.58
CA GLU A 234 29.70 17.78 -17.42
C GLU A 234 29.76 18.40 -16.02
N LEU A 235 29.90 17.56 -14.98
CA LEU A 235 29.89 18.01 -13.59
C LEU A 235 31.29 18.11 -12.96
N ASN A 236 32.36 17.93 -13.75
CA ASN A 236 33.76 17.96 -13.32
C ASN A 236 34.02 17.09 -12.06
N THR A 237 33.54 15.85 -12.09
CA THR A 237 33.64 14.87 -11.00
C THR A 237 34.34 13.61 -11.49
N GLY A 238 34.97 12.83 -10.60
CA GLY A 238 35.55 11.54 -10.97
C GLY A 238 34.50 10.52 -11.47
N VAL A 239 34.85 9.71 -12.46
CA VAL A 239 33.96 8.70 -13.09
C VAL A 239 33.36 7.74 -12.07
N SER A 240 34.13 7.32 -11.06
CA SER A 240 33.64 6.45 -9.97
C SER A 240 32.59 7.13 -9.09
N THR A 241 32.72 8.44 -8.87
CA THR A 241 31.76 9.23 -8.09
C THR A 241 30.48 9.44 -8.88
N ALA A 242 30.60 9.77 -10.18
CA ALA A 242 29.48 9.86 -11.11
C ALA A 242 28.70 8.54 -11.19
N HIS A 243 29.41 7.41 -11.30
CA HIS A 243 28.79 6.07 -11.30
C HIS A 243 28.02 5.80 -10.01
N ARG A 244 28.58 6.11 -8.84
CA ARG A 244 27.92 5.93 -7.55
C ARG A 244 26.66 6.79 -7.41
N ASP A 245 26.70 8.04 -7.89
CA ASP A 245 25.54 8.92 -7.83
C ASP A 245 24.43 8.47 -8.78
N LEU A 246 24.77 7.97 -9.97
CA LEU A 246 23.80 7.35 -10.88
C LEU A 246 23.14 6.11 -10.28
N ILE A 247 23.91 5.23 -9.60
CA ILE A 247 23.33 4.08 -8.89
C ILE A 247 22.35 4.56 -7.82
N LYS A 248 22.75 5.51 -6.98
CA LYS A 248 21.87 6.02 -5.92
C LYS A 248 20.58 6.62 -6.45
N LEU A 249 20.67 7.40 -7.53
CA LEU A 249 19.48 7.98 -8.18
C LEU A 249 18.57 6.89 -8.77
N GLN A 250 19.16 5.79 -9.26
CA GLN A 250 18.39 4.66 -9.75
C GLN A 250 17.73 3.88 -8.62
N ASP A 251 18.41 3.65 -7.50
CA ASP A 251 17.86 2.99 -6.32
C ASP A 251 16.68 3.79 -5.73
N LEU A 252 16.72 5.12 -5.86
CA LEU A 252 15.63 6.03 -5.50
C LEU A 252 14.51 6.08 -6.55
N GLY A 253 14.63 5.36 -7.66
CA GLY A 253 13.66 5.34 -8.75
C GLY A 253 13.59 6.63 -9.57
N LEU A 254 14.52 7.58 -9.38
CA LEU A 254 14.56 8.87 -10.07
C LEU A 254 15.10 8.76 -11.50
N ILE A 255 15.85 7.70 -11.79
CA ILE A 255 16.39 7.38 -13.12
C ILE A 255 16.29 5.88 -13.38
N TYR A 256 16.30 5.46 -14.64
CA TYR A 256 16.36 4.05 -15.04
C TYR A 256 17.43 3.81 -16.10
N SER A 257 17.91 2.56 -16.24
CA SER A 257 18.79 2.17 -17.34
C SER A 257 18.08 1.44 -18.46
N ASN A 258 18.57 1.66 -19.68
CA ASN A 258 18.30 0.77 -20.80
C ASN A 258 19.37 -0.35 -20.93
N SER A 259 19.17 -1.22 -21.92
CA SER A 259 20.07 -2.33 -22.28
C SER A 259 21.46 -1.90 -22.76
N SER A 260 21.67 -0.62 -23.09
CA SER A 260 22.98 -0.06 -23.46
C SER A 260 23.74 0.58 -22.30
N GLY A 261 23.22 0.48 -21.07
CA GLY A 261 23.88 1.00 -19.87
C GLY A 261 23.79 2.51 -19.69
N LYS A 262 23.06 3.21 -20.57
CA LYS A 262 22.76 4.63 -20.41
C LYS A 262 21.59 4.82 -19.45
N ARG A 263 21.62 5.90 -18.67
CA ARG A 263 20.55 6.25 -17.73
C ARG A 263 19.64 7.32 -18.32
N PHE A 264 18.37 7.25 -17.96
CA PHE A 264 17.28 8.10 -18.42
C PHE A 264 16.50 8.61 -17.21
N LEU A 265 15.96 9.82 -17.33
CA LEU A 265 15.10 10.39 -16.29
C LEU A 265 13.77 9.61 -16.22
N SER A 266 13.42 9.11 -15.03
CA SER A 266 12.12 8.48 -14.81
C SER A 266 11.03 9.54 -14.68
N GLU A 267 9.77 9.11 -14.72
CA GLU A 267 8.63 9.99 -14.42
C GLU A 267 8.72 10.59 -13.02
N LEU A 268 9.14 9.79 -12.03
CA LEU A 268 9.41 10.26 -10.67
C LEU A 268 10.46 11.37 -10.63
N GLY A 269 11.55 11.18 -11.39
CA GLY A 269 12.63 12.17 -11.53
C GLY A 269 12.16 13.47 -12.19
N ARG A 270 11.29 13.39 -13.20
CA ARG A 270 10.68 14.57 -13.85
C ARG A 270 9.81 15.35 -12.88
N SER A 271 8.94 14.66 -12.15
CA SER A 271 8.06 15.31 -11.20
C SER A 271 8.83 15.93 -10.03
N TYR A 272 9.91 15.29 -9.58
CA TYR A 272 10.82 15.87 -8.59
C TYR A 272 11.44 17.20 -9.09
N LEU A 273 11.98 17.21 -10.30
CA LEU A 273 12.56 18.43 -10.90
C LEU A 273 11.51 19.52 -11.10
N GLN A 274 10.31 19.16 -11.54
CA GLN A 274 9.21 20.10 -11.70
C GLN A 274 8.82 20.74 -10.36
N SER A 275 8.85 19.98 -9.25
CA SER A 275 8.65 20.54 -7.91
C SER A 275 9.81 21.43 -7.45
N LEU A 276 11.05 21.13 -7.85
CA LEU A 276 12.23 21.92 -7.49
C LEU A 276 12.27 23.26 -8.25
N LEU A 277 11.77 23.29 -9.48
CA LEU A 277 11.72 24.47 -10.36
C LEU A 277 10.47 25.35 -10.17
N SER A 278 9.43 24.83 -9.52
CA SER A 278 8.20 25.57 -9.22
C SER A 278 8.21 26.25 -7.84
N LEU A 279 9.34 26.19 -7.14
CA LEU A 279 9.70 26.96 -5.95
C LEU A 279 10.52 28.20 -6.33
#